data_AF-A0A0E3PQK6-F1
#
_entry.id   AF-A0A0E3PQK6-F1
#
_cell.length_a   1.000
_cell.length_b   1.000
_cell.length_c   1.000
_cell.angle_alpha   90.00
_cell.angle_beta   90.00
_cell.angle_gamma   90.00
#
_symmetry.space_group_name_H-M   'P 1'
#
loop_
_entity.id
_entity.type
_entity.pdbx_description
1 polymer ?
#
loop_
_entity_poly.entity_id
_entity_poly.type
_entity_poly.pdbx_seq_one_letter_code
_entity_poly.pdbx_strand_id
1 'polypeptide(L)'
;MNYKYLIFFFIGIFTFFLSGYALTGIHPPTSIYLMFVIYGVLFAGGLLISRERSSVFILKAFAVSLVPLLLISAAFFALGALNHEYSKSIEAEKLEFIPDEFVIVTEEELDEYPVLKKAIESPGVYFSADPEEWRRTTDFLKEKGAYEIKVEKYYYRVSFTTA
;
A
#
# COMPACT_ATOMS: atom_id res chain seq x y z
N MET A 1 12.99 -32.15 13.63
CA MET A 1 13.76 -30.95 13.23
C MET A 1 14.78 -30.65 14.31
N ASN A 2 16.08 -30.58 14.00
CA ASN A 2 17.12 -30.30 15.00
C ASN A 2 16.86 -28.90 15.59
N TYR A 3 16.77 -28.78 16.92
CA TYR A 3 16.43 -27.53 17.64
C TYR A 3 17.34 -26.36 17.23
N LYS A 4 18.55 -26.65 16.77
CA LYS A 4 19.49 -25.65 16.23
C LYS A 4 18.90 -24.87 15.05
N TYR A 5 18.12 -25.50 14.17
CA TYR A 5 17.49 -24.81 13.03
C TYR A 5 16.32 -23.91 13.43
N LEU A 6 15.66 -24.19 14.58
CA LEU A 6 14.63 -23.28 15.10
C LEU A 6 15.21 -21.91 15.42
N ILE A 7 16.43 -21.86 15.97
CA ILE A 7 17.13 -20.60 16.26
C ILE A 7 17.28 -19.78 14.98
N PHE A 8 17.72 -20.39 13.89
CA PHE A 8 17.88 -19.72 12.60
C PHE A 8 16.55 -19.28 11.98
N PHE A 9 15.51 -20.11 12.10
CA PHE A 9 14.17 -19.73 11.68
C PHE A 9 13.70 -18.45 12.40
N PHE A 10 13.86 -18.38 13.72
CA PHE A 10 13.53 -17.20 14.50
C PHE A 10 14.46 -16.02 14.22
N ILE A 11 15.75 -16.23 13.90
CA ILE A 11 16.64 -15.15 13.44
C ILE A 11 16.06 -14.47 12.21
N GLY A 12 15.53 -15.23 11.24
CA GLY A 12 14.89 -14.67 10.04
C GLY A 12 13.71 -13.77 10.37
N ILE A 13 12.78 -14.28 11.18
CA ILE A 13 11.59 -13.54 11.62
C ILE A 13 11.99 -12.29 12.42
N PHE A 14 12.88 -12.46 13.40
CA PHE A 14 13.30 -11.38 14.30
C PHE A 14 14.05 -10.29 13.55
N THR A 15 14.86 -10.64 12.55
CA THR A 15 15.55 -9.68 11.68
C THR A 15 14.55 -8.71 11.05
N PHE A 16 13.43 -9.21 10.52
CA PHE A 16 12.42 -8.37 9.88
C PHE A 16 11.86 -7.33 10.87
N PHE A 17 11.36 -7.78 12.02
CA PHE A 17 10.76 -6.90 13.02
C PHE A 17 11.77 -5.94 13.66
N LEU A 18 12.98 -6.43 13.98
CA LEU A 18 14.04 -5.61 14.54
C LEU A 18 14.48 -4.53 13.56
N SER A 19 14.61 -4.87 12.28
CA SER A 19 15.00 -3.91 11.24
C SER A 19 13.91 -2.87 11.02
N GLY A 20 12.64 -3.28 10.99
CA GLY A 20 11.50 -2.35 10.91
C GLY A 20 11.48 -1.35 12.07
N TYR A 21 11.73 -1.81 13.29
CA TYR A 21 11.83 -0.94 14.47
C TYR A 21 13.06 -0.03 14.43
N ALA A 22 14.26 -0.61 14.28
CA ALA A 22 15.53 0.09 14.39
C ALA A 22 15.80 1.08 13.24
N LEU A 23 15.22 0.83 12.07
CA LEU A 23 15.43 1.64 10.86
C LEU A 23 14.23 2.55 10.55
N THR A 24 13.37 2.80 11.55
CA THR A 24 12.25 3.73 11.39
C THR A 24 12.77 5.10 10.95
N GLY A 25 12.18 5.67 9.90
CA GLY A 25 12.60 6.94 9.31
C GLY A 25 13.75 6.84 8.29
N ILE A 26 14.31 5.65 8.07
CA ILE A 26 15.29 5.41 7.00
C ILE A 26 14.55 4.88 5.78
N HIS A 27 14.63 5.62 4.68
CA HIS A 27 13.96 5.25 3.44
C HIS A 27 14.76 4.22 2.62
N PRO A 28 14.07 3.37 1.83
CA PRO A 28 14.72 2.55 0.82
C PRO A 28 15.54 3.40 -0.18
N PRO A 29 16.63 2.87 -0.74
CA PRO A 29 17.12 1.49 -0.58
C PRO A 29 18.02 1.30 0.66
N THR A 30 18.43 2.36 1.35
CA THR A 30 19.37 2.30 2.49
C THR A 30 18.90 1.38 3.60
N SER A 31 17.62 1.41 3.93
CA SER A 31 17.03 0.53 4.95
C SER A 31 17.14 -0.96 4.60
N ILE A 32 17.09 -1.33 3.31
CA ILE A 32 17.22 -2.72 2.86
C ILE A 32 18.65 -3.22 3.09
N TYR A 33 19.66 -2.41 2.75
CA TYR A 33 21.05 -2.78 3.01
C TYR A 33 21.32 -2.96 4.51
N LEU A 34 20.81 -2.05 5.34
CA LEU A 34 20.96 -2.12 6.79
C LEU A 34 20.23 -3.33 7.39
N MET A 35 19.08 -3.74 6.86
CA MET A 35 18.42 -5.00 7.24
C MET A 35 19.32 -6.21 7.00
N PHE A 36 20.03 -6.27 5.88
CA PHE A 36 20.99 -7.36 5.62
C PHE A 36 22.22 -7.32 6.53
N VAL A 37 22.63 -6.13 6.99
CA VAL A 37 23.68 -6.00 8.02
C VAL A 37 23.18 -6.56 9.35
N ILE A 38 21.97 -6.20 9.78
CA ILE A 38 21.34 -6.73 11.00
C ILE A 38 21.21 -8.26 10.90
N TYR A 39 20.70 -8.75 9.77
CA TYR A 39 20.62 -10.18 9.47
C TYR A 39 21.98 -10.87 9.62
N GLY A 40 23.03 -10.30 8.99
CA GLY A 40 24.37 -10.87 9.02
C GLY A 40 24.94 -10.98 10.44
N VAL A 41 24.75 -9.96 11.27
CA VAL A 41 25.17 -9.97 12.68
C VAL A 41 24.42 -11.04 13.47
N LEU A 42 23.10 -11.10 13.35
CA LEU A 42 22.27 -12.10 14.04
C LEU A 42 22.62 -13.53 13.58
N PHE A 43 22.81 -13.72 12.28
CA PHE A 43 23.18 -15.00 11.70
C PHE A 43 24.55 -15.47 12.18
N ALA A 44 25.55 -14.58 12.18
CA ALA A 44 26.88 -14.87 12.73
C ALA A 44 26.81 -15.21 14.23
N GLY A 45 26.02 -14.47 15.02
CA GLY A 45 25.75 -14.80 16.41
C GLY A 45 25.12 -16.19 16.60
N GLY A 46 24.13 -16.54 15.78
CA GLY A 46 23.52 -17.87 15.76
C GLY A 46 24.52 -18.98 15.44
N LEU A 47 25.45 -18.74 14.50
CA LEU A 47 26.53 -19.69 14.20
C LEU A 47 27.48 -19.87 15.40
N LEU A 48 27.86 -18.80 16.08
CA LEU A 48 28.71 -18.87 17.28
C LEU A 48 28.04 -19.67 18.42
N ILE A 49 26.75 -19.45 18.64
CA ILE A 49 25.97 -20.16 19.68
C ILE A 49 25.80 -21.63 19.33
N SER A 50 25.53 -21.96 18.06
CA SER A 50 25.28 -23.35 17.64
C SER A 50 26.53 -24.24 17.71
N ARG A 51 27.73 -23.61 17.70
CA ARG A 51 29.07 -24.25 17.69
C ARG A 51 29.30 -25.22 16.53
N GLU A 52 28.42 -25.22 15.53
CA GLU A 52 28.52 -26.05 14.33
C GLU A 52 29.29 -25.30 13.25
N ARG A 53 30.31 -25.94 12.67
CA ARG A 53 31.17 -25.34 11.64
C ARG A 53 31.07 -26.04 10.27
N SER A 54 30.21 -27.05 10.16
CA SER A 54 30.01 -27.76 8.89
C SER A 54 29.39 -26.83 7.84
N SER A 55 29.95 -26.83 6.63
CA SER A 55 29.44 -26.06 5.49
C SER A 55 27.99 -26.43 5.15
N VAL A 56 27.65 -27.73 5.27
CA VAL A 56 26.28 -28.24 5.06
C VAL A 56 25.32 -27.65 6.10
N PHE A 57 25.75 -27.55 7.35
CA PHE A 57 24.95 -26.94 8.40
C PHE A 57 24.74 -25.45 8.13
N ILE A 58 25.82 -24.71 7.82
CA ILE A 58 25.78 -23.27 7.55
C ILE A 58 24.83 -22.97 6.39
N LEU A 59 24.91 -23.72 5.29
CA LEU A 59 24.04 -23.51 4.13
C LEU A 59 22.56 -23.77 4.47
N LYS A 60 22.28 -24.84 5.24
CA LYS A 60 20.92 -25.13 5.71
C LYS A 60 20.40 -24.06 6.67
N ALA A 61 21.22 -23.61 7.61
CA ALA A 61 20.88 -22.54 8.54
C ALA A 61 20.59 -21.22 7.81
N PHE A 62 21.40 -20.90 6.79
CA PHE A 62 21.17 -19.75 5.92
C PHE A 62 19.81 -19.85 5.23
N ALA A 63 19.52 -20.97 4.55
CA ALA A 63 18.22 -21.16 3.90
C ALA A 63 17.04 -21.07 4.89
N VAL A 64 17.14 -21.72 6.05
CA VAL A 64 16.08 -21.74 7.08
C VAL A 64 15.83 -20.36 7.68
N SER A 65 16.82 -19.47 7.72
CA SER A 65 16.67 -18.11 8.21
C SER A 65 16.27 -17.11 7.13
N LEU A 66 16.79 -17.26 5.91
CA LEU A 66 16.51 -16.34 4.81
C LEU A 66 15.09 -16.49 4.28
N VAL A 67 14.58 -17.73 4.17
CA VAL A 67 13.23 -18.00 3.65
C VAL A 67 12.14 -17.25 4.43
N PRO A 68 12.01 -17.38 5.77
CA PRO A 68 10.98 -16.64 6.50
C PRO A 68 11.18 -15.13 6.42
N LEU A 69 12.42 -14.62 6.41
CA LEU A 69 12.70 -13.20 6.21
C LEU A 69 12.14 -12.69 4.87
N LEU A 70 12.40 -13.42 3.78
CA LEU A 70 11.89 -13.07 2.45
C LEU A 70 10.38 -13.20 2.35
N LEU A 71 9.79 -14.26 2.90
CA LEU A 71 8.34 -14.47 2.88
C LEU A 71 7.59 -13.38 3.64
N ILE A 72 8.05 -13.01 4.83
CA ILE A 72 7.45 -11.92 5.60
C ILE A 72 7.65 -10.60 4.87
N SER A 73 8.83 -10.33 4.34
CA SER A 73 9.09 -9.11 3.56
C SER A 73 8.14 -9.00 2.37
N ALA A 74 8.02 -10.06 1.57
CA ALA A 74 7.12 -10.11 0.42
C ALA A 74 5.65 -9.95 0.82
N ALA A 75 5.23 -10.57 1.93
CA ALA A 75 3.87 -10.41 2.45
C ALA A 75 3.56 -8.95 2.84
N PHE A 76 4.49 -8.27 3.51
CA PHE A 76 4.32 -6.86 3.87
C PHE A 76 4.38 -5.93 2.65
N PHE A 77 5.24 -6.20 1.66
CA PHE A 77 5.23 -5.47 0.40
C PHE A 77 3.91 -5.64 -0.35
N ALA A 78 3.41 -6.88 -0.46
CA ALA A 78 2.12 -7.16 -1.09
C ALA A 78 0.96 -6.49 -0.35
N LEU A 79 0.95 -6.55 0.98
CA LEU A 79 -0.04 -5.87 1.81
C LEU A 79 0.02 -4.34 1.64
N GLY A 80 1.23 -3.77 1.59
CA GLY A 80 1.43 -2.34 1.35
C GLY A 80 0.92 -1.91 -0.03
N ALA A 81 1.23 -2.70 -1.07
CA ALA A 81 0.72 -2.47 -2.42
C ALA A 81 -0.80 -2.54 -2.47
N LEU A 82 -1.40 -3.56 -1.84
CA LEU A 82 -2.86 -3.72 -1.76
C LEU A 82 -3.50 -2.53 -1.04
N ASN A 83 -2.97 -2.12 0.12
CA ASN A 83 -3.51 -0.97 0.86
C ASN A 83 -3.41 0.32 0.04
N HIS A 84 -2.31 0.54 -0.68
CA HIS A 84 -2.16 1.71 -1.55
C HIS A 84 -3.12 1.66 -2.75
N GLU A 85 -3.31 0.48 -3.34
CA GLU A 85 -4.24 0.28 -4.45
C GLU A 85 -5.67 0.61 -4.05
N TYR A 86 -6.11 0.15 -2.86
CA TYR A 86 -7.46 0.35 -2.33
C TYR A 86 -7.68 1.65 -1.54
N SER A 87 -6.62 2.42 -1.28
CA SER A 87 -6.76 3.74 -0.66
C SER A 87 -7.09 4.79 -1.71
N LYS A 88 -8.32 4.71 -2.22
CA LYS A 88 -8.87 5.59 -3.25
C LYS A 88 -10.14 6.23 -2.72
N SER A 89 -10.25 7.55 -2.87
CA SER A 89 -11.48 8.23 -2.51
C SER A 89 -11.84 9.33 -3.48
N ILE A 90 -13.15 9.58 -3.54
CA ILE A 90 -13.79 10.59 -4.37
C ILE A 90 -14.55 11.52 -3.43
N GLU A 91 -14.46 12.81 -3.70
CA GLU A 91 -15.24 13.87 -3.05
C GLU A 91 -15.92 14.70 -4.14
N ALA A 92 -17.11 15.22 -3.84
CA ALA A 92 -17.71 16.28 -4.62
C ALA A 92 -17.93 17.49 -3.71
N GLU A 93 -17.33 18.62 -4.04
CA GLU A 93 -17.56 19.89 -3.34
C GLU A 93 -18.64 20.65 -4.08
N LYS A 94 -19.69 21.09 -3.39
CA LYS A 94 -20.74 21.91 -4.01
C LYS A 94 -20.25 23.35 -4.19
N LEU A 95 -20.32 23.85 -5.42
CA LEU A 95 -19.90 25.20 -5.76
C LEU A 95 -21.07 26.19 -5.61
N GLU A 96 -20.79 27.35 -5.01
CA GLU A 96 -21.75 28.46 -4.89
C GLU A 96 -21.76 29.39 -6.11
N PHE A 97 -20.90 29.13 -7.09
CA PHE A 97 -20.74 29.90 -8.32
C PHE A 97 -20.78 29.00 -9.55
N ILE A 98 -20.96 29.60 -10.73
CA ILE A 98 -20.87 28.89 -12.01
C ILE A 98 -19.40 28.85 -12.40
N PRO A 99 -18.76 27.67 -12.49
CA PRO A 99 -17.37 27.55 -12.93
C PRO A 99 -17.22 27.90 -14.42
N ASP A 100 -16.03 28.37 -14.80
CA ASP A 100 -15.71 28.77 -16.18
C ASP A 100 -15.75 27.59 -17.16
N GLU A 101 -15.30 26.42 -16.72
CA GLU A 101 -15.36 25.15 -17.43
C GLU A 101 -16.17 24.16 -16.59
N PHE A 102 -17.17 23.53 -17.20
CA PHE A 102 -17.90 22.42 -16.60
C PHE A 102 -18.49 21.50 -17.66
N VAL A 103 -18.76 20.27 -17.24
CA VAL A 103 -19.46 19.29 -18.06
C VAL A 103 -20.82 18.97 -17.44
N ILE A 104 -21.81 18.72 -18.28
CA ILE A 104 -23.12 18.29 -17.81
C ILE A 104 -23.07 16.78 -17.60
N VAL A 105 -23.48 16.33 -16.43
CA VAL A 105 -23.62 14.93 -16.07
C VAL A 105 -25.09 14.67 -15.76
N THR A 106 -25.72 13.71 -16.44
CA THR A 106 -27.13 13.36 -16.20
C THR A 106 -27.27 12.37 -15.05
N GLU A 107 -28.48 12.25 -14.49
CA GLU A 107 -28.76 11.25 -13.46
C GLU A 107 -28.52 9.82 -13.96
N GLU A 108 -28.85 9.54 -15.22
CA GLU A 108 -28.61 8.23 -15.83
C GLU A 108 -27.10 7.93 -15.94
N GLU A 109 -26.28 8.93 -16.24
CA GLU A 109 -24.81 8.78 -16.23
C GLU A 109 -24.29 8.57 -14.81
N LEU A 110 -24.85 9.26 -13.79
CA LEU A 110 -24.46 9.09 -12.39
C LEU A 110 -24.78 7.71 -11.83
N ASP A 111 -25.85 7.07 -12.30
CA ASP A 111 -26.23 5.73 -11.87
C ASP A 111 -25.16 4.68 -12.21
N GLU A 112 -24.29 4.94 -13.19
CA GLU A 112 -23.14 4.08 -13.51
C GLU A 112 -21.94 4.25 -12.55
N TYR A 113 -21.94 5.31 -11.72
CA TYR A 113 -20.87 5.70 -10.80
C TYR A 113 -21.41 5.95 -9.38
N PRO A 114 -21.77 4.89 -8.64
CA PRO A 114 -22.47 5.02 -7.35
C PRO A 114 -21.70 5.80 -6.28
N VAL A 115 -20.36 5.77 -6.26
CA VAL A 115 -19.55 6.56 -5.31
C VAL A 115 -19.53 8.03 -5.69
N LEU A 116 -19.45 8.37 -6.98
CA LEU A 116 -19.61 9.75 -7.43
C LEU A 116 -21.00 10.29 -7.06
N LYS A 117 -22.05 9.49 -7.29
CA LYS A 117 -23.42 9.82 -6.89
C LYS A 117 -23.51 10.12 -5.39
N LYS A 118 -22.98 9.23 -4.55
CA LYS A 118 -22.92 9.45 -3.09
C LYS A 118 -22.16 10.73 -2.72
N ALA A 119 -21.05 11.01 -3.40
CA ALA A 119 -20.26 12.21 -3.16
C ALA A 119 -21.07 13.50 -3.46
N ILE A 120 -21.89 13.49 -4.52
CA ILE A 120 -22.79 14.59 -4.88
C ILE A 120 -23.96 14.71 -3.89
N GLU A 121 -24.51 13.58 -3.44
CA GLU A 121 -25.59 13.54 -2.43
C GLU A 121 -25.12 14.03 -1.05
N SER A 122 -23.83 13.90 -0.74
CA SER A 122 -23.20 14.35 0.50
C SER A 122 -21.94 15.18 0.23
N PRO A 123 -22.10 16.44 -0.22
CA PRO A 123 -20.96 17.25 -0.63
C PRO A 123 -19.98 17.56 0.50
N GLY A 124 -18.69 17.64 0.18
CA GLY A 124 -17.62 17.91 1.14
C GLY A 124 -17.19 16.70 1.97
N VAL A 125 -17.61 15.50 1.58
CA VAL A 125 -17.26 14.23 2.25
C VAL A 125 -16.50 13.34 1.27
N TYR A 126 -15.37 12.79 1.75
CA TYR A 126 -14.62 11.77 1.03
C TYR A 126 -15.26 10.40 1.19
N PHE A 127 -15.59 9.78 0.07
CA PHE A 127 -16.06 8.39 0.02
C PHE A 127 -14.98 7.48 -0.53
N SER A 128 -14.73 6.37 0.19
CA SER A 128 -13.87 5.30 -0.32
C SER A 128 -14.49 4.70 -1.58
N ALA A 129 -13.69 4.59 -2.62
CA ALA A 129 -14.06 3.97 -3.89
C ALA A 129 -13.26 2.69 -4.10
N ASP A 130 -13.87 1.70 -4.75
CA ASP A 130 -13.10 0.60 -5.32
C ASP A 130 -12.11 1.15 -6.38
N PRO A 131 -10.90 0.59 -6.54
CA PRO A 131 -9.92 1.10 -7.49
C PRO A 131 -10.43 1.16 -8.93
N GLU A 132 -11.26 0.20 -9.34
CA GLU A 132 -11.80 0.18 -10.69
C GLU A 132 -12.90 1.23 -10.88
N GLU A 133 -13.75 1.42 -9.87
CA GLU A 133 -14.74 2.50 -9.89
C GLU A 133 -14.07 3.87 -9.90
N TRP A 134 -13.07 4.07 -9.03
CA TRP A 134 -12.27 5.31 -8.97
C TRP A 134 -11.64 5.63 -10.32
N ARG A 135 -11.04 4.61 -10.98
CA ARG A 135 -10.43 4.74 -12.30
C ARG A 135 -11.49 5.09 -13.35
N ARG A 136 -12.60 4.35 -13.39
CA ARG A 136 -13.69 4.59 -14.35
C ARG A 136 -14.29 6.00 -14.19
N THR A 137 -14.52 6.47 -12.96
CA THR A 137 -15.03 7.83 -12.73
C THR A 137 -14.00 8.89 -13.16
N THR A 138 -12.71 8.67 -12.89
CA THR A 138 -11.65 9.56 -13.33
C THR A 138 -11.59 9.63 -14.86
N ASP A 139 -11.63 8.48 -15.53
CA ASP A 139 -11.58 8.37 -16.99
C ASP A 139 -12.82 9.04 -17.62
N PHE A 140 -14.01 8.79 -17.07
CA PHE A 140 -15.26 9.42 -17.51
C PHE A 140 -15.21 10.95 -17.49
N LEU A 141 -14.77 11.56 -16.36
CA LEU A 141 -14.68 13.02 -16.27
C LEU A 141 -13.58 13.59 -17.17
N LYS A 142 -12.47 12.87 -17.31
CA LYS A 142 -11.38 13.24 -18.21
C LYS A 142 -11.82 13.19 -19.67
N GLU A 143 -12.60 12.19 -20.07
CA GLU A 143 -13.17 12.06 -21.41
C GLU A 143 -14.22 13.16 -21.70
N LYS A 144 -15.03 13.53 -20.70
CA LYS A 144 -15.95 14.68 -20.82
C LYS A 144 -15.21 16.02 -20.87
N GLY A 145 -14.04 16.12 -20.24
CA GLY A 145 -13.12 17.25 -20.37
C GLY A 145 -13.08 18.22 -19.18
N ALA A 146 -13.81 17.97 -18.09
CA ALA A 146 -13.72 18.77 -16.86
C ALA A 146 -14.03 17.92 -15.61
N TYR A 147 -13.46 18.32 -14.48
CA TYR A 147 -13.74 17.76 -13.15
C TYR A 147 -14.82 18.55 -12.40
N GLU A 148 -15.09 19.77 -12.83
CA GLU A 148 -16.29 20.51 -12.50
C GLU A 148 -17.49 19.98 -13.30
N ILE A 149 -18.51 19.53 -12.59
CA ILE A 149 -19.71 18.94 -13.18
C ILE A 149 -20.94 19.74 -12.81
N LYS A 150 -21.92 19.76 -13.71
CA LYS A 150 -23.27 20.24 -13.45
C LYS A 150 -24.22 19.05 -13.38
N VAL A 151 -24.90 18.92 -12.25
CA VAL A 151 -25.94 17.91 -12.01
C VAL A 151 -27.22 18.65 -11.65
N GLU A 152 -28.26 18.43 -12.43
CA GLU A 152 -29.52 19.19 -12.39
C GLU A 152 -29.28 20.73 -12.40
N LYS A 153 -29.43 21.37 -11.24
CA LYS A 153 -29.34 22.83 -11.05
C LYS A 153 -28.06 23.26 -10.34
N TYR A 154 -27.25 22.32 -9.86
CA TYR A 154 -26.09 22.60 -9.01
C TYR A 154 -24.78 22.27 -9.73
N TYR A 155 -23.73 22.95 -9.32
CA TYR A 155 -22.36 22.74 -9.80
C TYR A 155 -21.52 22.13 -8.70
N TYR A 156 -20.67 21.18 -9.05
CA TYR A 156 -19.81 20.48 -8.14
C TYR A 156 -18.39 20.40 -8.70
N ARG A 157 -17.38 20.47 -7.83
CA ARG A 157 -16.01 20.10 -8.16
C ARG A 157 -15.74 18.70 -7.64
N VAL A 158 -15.40 17.79 -8.55
CA VAL A 158 -15.03 16.42 -8.18
C VAL A 158 -13.53 16.36 -7.92
N SER A 159 -13.15 15.85 -6.76
CA SER A 159 -11.76 15.66 -6.35
C SER A 159 -11.47 14.20 -6.10
N PHE A 160 -10.26 13.77 -6.49
CA PHE A 160 -9.78 12.41 -6.31
C PHE A 160 -8.54 12.42 -5.45
N THR A 161 -8.49 11.54 -4.45
CA THR A 161 -7.31 11.41 -3.61
C THR A 161 -6.90 9.96 -3.42
N THR A 162 -5.62 9.78 -3.15
CA THR A 162 -4.97 8.52 -2.78
C THR A 162 -4.24 8.77 -1.47
N ALA A 163 -4.40 7.92 -0.45
CA ALA A 163 -3.63 8.09 0.79
C ALA A 163 -2.18 7.64 0.65
#